data_AF-A0A832URR8-F1
#
_entry.id   AF-A0A832URR8-F1
#
_cell.length_a   1.000
_cell.length_b   1.000
_cell.length_c   1.000
_cell.angle_alpha   90.00
_cell.angle_beta   90.00
_cell.angle_gamma   90.00
#
_symmetry.space_group_name_H-M   'P 1'
#
loop_
_entity.id
_entity.type
_entity.pdbx_description
1 polymer ?
#
loop_
_entity_poly.entity_id
_entity_poly.type
_entity_poly.pdbx_seq_one_letter_code
_entity_poly.pdbx_strand_id
1 'polypeptide(L)'
;MSRMNIRISGLGGQGAVTAAHLLAMAANKDGKFSISNPFFGAEKRMAPAESYARIGSERIYDRGELVYPDVIMIFHPQVITMQKSYTAPFYDGIKENGLVIINTTDDLLSDEDHKRLKDLNVAVLNHDATKLALEIGKTELSTNMAMIGACAGITKIVTLKALDGAIKDRFGKKYVASGGTATLDEAIKKKYAKKEMLLKANMDTITKSYEIATEWAEKQDLNLVTV
;
A
#
# COMPACT_ATOMS: atom_id res chain seq x y z
N MET A 1 -18.33 4.81 14.83
CA MET A 1 -18.02 4.25 13.50
C MET A 1 -16.52 4.15 13.38
N SER A 2 -15.97 2.95 13.21
CA SER A 2 -14.53 2.80 13.01
C SER A 2 -14.19 2.70 11.53
N ARG A 3 -13.14 3.42 11.13
CA ARG A 3 -12.61 3.42 9.77
C ARG A 3 -11.11 3.59 9.78
N MET A 4 -10.43 2.90 8.87
CA MET A 4 -9.03 3.06 8.56
C MET A 4 -8.88 3.70 7.20
N ASN A 5 -8.25 4.86 7.18
CA ASN A 5 -7.95 5.65 6.01
C ASN A 5 -6.47 5.45 5.63
N ILE A 6 -6.23 4.89 4.45
CA ILE A 6 -4.90 4.56 3.95
C ILE A 6 -4.58 5.48 2.77
N ARG A 7 -3.53 6.29 2.90
CA ARG A 7 -2.94 7.06 1.80
C ARG A 7 -1.74 6.33 1.24
N ILE A 8 -1.70 6.16 -0.06
CA ILE A 8 -0.62 5.45 -0.76
C ILE A 8 -0.01 6.42 -1.77
N SER A 9 1.25 6.80 -1.52
CA SER A 9 2.01 7.72 -2.35
C SER A 9 3.18 7.00 -3.00
N GLY A 10 3.43 7.29 -4.27
CA GLY A 10 4.50 6.68 -5.04
C GLY A 10 4.75 7.42 -6.34
N LEU A 11 5.45 6.77 -7.26
CA LEU A 11 5.65 7.26 -8.62
C LEU A 11 4.81 6.44 -9.60
N GLY A 12 4.44 7.05 -10.72
CA GLY A 12 3.77 6.35 -11.81
C GLY A 12 4.49 5.04 -12.18
N GLY A 13 3.76 3.92 -12.17
CA GLY A 13 4.29 2.59 -12.47
C GLY A 13 4.62 1.71 -11.26
N GLN A 14 4.68 2.27 -10.05
CA GLN A 14 5.00 1.51 -8.82
C GLN A 14 3.81 0.71 -8.24
N GLY A 15 2.62 0.86 -8.83
CA GLY A 15 1.46 0.06 -8.43
C GLY A 15 0.68 0.58 -7.23
N ALA A 16 0.81 1.87 -6.86
CA ALA A 16 0.02 2.51 -5.81
C ALA A 16 -1.49 2.28 -5.96
N VAL A 17 -2.03 2.57 -7.15
CA VAL A 17 -3.45 2.36 -7.48
C VAL A 17 -3.87 0.91 -7.38
N THR A 18 -3.00 0.00 -7.82
CA THR A 18 -3.24 -1.44 -7.71
C THR A 18 -3.32 -1.85 -6.24
N ALA A 19 -2.46 -1.32 -5.38
CA ALA A 19 -2.48 -1.60 -3.96
C ALA A 19 -3.76 -1.08 -3.28
N ALA A 20 -4.15 0.17 -3.52
CA ALA A 20 -5.41 0.72 -2.98
C ALA A 20 -6.62 -0.15 -3.36
N HIS A 21 -6.69 -0.54 -4.64
CA HIS A 21 -7.77 -1.36 -5.15
C HIS A 21 -7.76 -2.79 -4.56
N LEU A 22 -6.58 -3.42 -4.43
CA LEU A 22 -6.48 -4.76 -3.84
C LEU A 22 -6.85 -4.77 -2.37
N LEU A 23 -6.43 -3.76 -1.59
CA LEU A 23 -6.82 -3.60 -0.19
C LEU A 23 -8.34 -3.45 -0.05
N ALA A 24 -8.98 -2.62 -0.89
CA ALA A 24 -10.44 -2.48 -0.89
C ALA A 24 -11.16 -3.79 -1.30
N MET A 25 -10.71 -4.45 -2.37
CA MET A 25 -11.27 -5.75 -2.77
C MET A 25 -11.15 -6.81 -1.68
N ALA A 26 -10.00 -6.87 -0.99
CA ALA A 26 -9.80 -7.79 0.12
C ALA A 26 -10.71 -7.41 1.31
N ALA A 27 -10.81 -6.14 1.67
CA ALA A 27 -11.72 -5.69 2.73
C ALA A 27 -13.18 -6.08 2.46
N ASN A 28 -13.66 -5.91 1.22
CA ASN A 28 -15.01 -6.36 0.85
C ASN A 28 -15.19 -7.87 0.99
N LYS A 29 -14.15 -8.67 0.77
CA LYS A 29 -14.18 -10.13 0.95
C LYS A 29 -14.18 -10.55 2.42
N ASP A 30 -13.60 -9.74 3.29
CA ASP A 30 -13.70 -9.87 4.75
C ASP A 30 -15.02 -9.32 5.31
N GLY A 31 -15.97 -8.92 4.45
CA GLY A 31 -17.28 -8.39 4.87
C GLY A 31 -17.25 -6.94 5.38
N LYS A 32 -16.13 -6.23 5.20
CA LYS A 32 -16.00 -4.80 5.54
C LYS A 32 -16.48 -3.94 4.37
N PHE A 33 -16.77 -2.68 4.66
CA PHE A 33 -17.09 -1.70 3.62
C PHE A 33 -15.81 -1.00 3.17
N SER A 34 -15.62 -0.85 1.87
CA SER A 34 -14.44 -0.17 1.36
C SER A 34 -14.69 0.67 0.12
N ILE A 35 -13.87 1.71 -0.03
CA ILE A 35 -13.76 2.54 -1.22
C ILE A 35 -12.28 2.70 -1.53
N SER A 36 -11.89 2.47 -2.79
CA SER A 36 -10.60 2.88 -3.31
C SER A 36 -10.78 3.94 -4.39
N ASN A 37 -9.98 4.99 -4.38
CA ASN A 37 -9.93 5.94 -5.48
C ASN A 37 -8.48 6.38 -5.78
N PRO A 38 -8.09 6.42 -7.06
CA PRO A 38 -6.80 6.99 -7.46
C PRO A 38 -6.87 8.52 -7.48
N PHE A 39 -5.72 9.16 -7.33
CA PHE A 39 -5.53 10.59 -7.53
C PHE A 39 -4.30 10.82 -8.41
N PHE A 40 -4.51 11.52 -9.52
CA PHE A 40 -3.47 11.85 -10.48
C PHE A 40 -3.59 13.33 -10.85
N GLY A 41 -2.47 14.04 -10.85
CA GLY A 41 -2.37 15.35 -11.46
C GLY A 41 -2.20 15.25 -12.98
N ALA A 42 -1.98 16.40 -13.62
CA ALA A 42 -1.90 16.51 -15.08
C ALA A 42 -0.62 15.92 -15.71
N GLU A 43 0.35 15.49 -14.90
CA GLU A 43 1.69 15.08 -15.35
C GLU A 43 1.76 13.61 -15.80
N LYS A 44 2.55 13.33 -16.86
CA LYS A 44 2.47 12.04 -17.59
C LYS A 44 3.51 10.97 -17.22
N ARG A 45 4.74 11.29 -16.79
CA ARG A 45 5.83 10.30 -16.55
C ARG A 45 6.63 10.60 -15.29
N MET A 46 6.87 9.58 -14.45
CA MET A 46 7.53 9.71 -13.13
C MET A 46 6.88 10.78 -12.22
N ALA A 47 5.64 11.14 -12.54
CA ALA A 47 4.84 12.06 -11.77
C ALA A 47 4.50 11.42 -10.43
N PRO A 48 4.30 12.24 -9.39
CA PRO A 48 3.64 11.81 -8.17
C PRO A 48 2.37 11.04 -8.52
N ALA A 49 2.19 9.88 -7.90
CA ALA A 49 0.99 9.08 -8.03
C ALA A 49 0.47 8.79 -6.63
N GLU A 50 -0.78 9.17 -6.39
CA GLU A 50 -1.44 8.90 -5.12
C GLU A 50 -2.69 8.07 -5.32
N SER A 51 -3.04 7.33 -4.27
CA SER A 51 -4.28 6.59 -4.22
C SER A 51 -4.69 6.37 -2.78
N TYR A 52 -5.99 6.22 -2.58
CA TYR A 52 -6.55 6.12 -1.26
C TYR A 52 -7.38 4.86 -1.14
N ALA A 53 -7.29 4.20 0.01
CA ALA A 53 -8.20 3.14 0.41
C ALA A 53 -8.84 3.53 1.76
N ARG A 54 -10.17 3.55 1.80
CA ARG A 54 -10.95 3.73 3.02
C ARG A 54 -11.61 2.40 3.33
N ILE A 55 -11.41 1.88 4.53
CA ILE A 55 -11.96 0.60 4.99
C ILE A 55 -12.68 0.84 6.31
N GLY A 56 -13.94 0.42 6.42
CA GLY A 56 -14.80 0.74 7.56
C GLY A 56 -15.72 -0.42 7.95
N SER A 57 -16.18 -0.38 9.19
CA SER A 57 -17.19 -1.32 9.73
C SER A 57 -18.58 -1.05 9.16
N GLU A 58 -18.78 0.14 8.56
CA GLU A 58 -20.05 0.61 8.00
C GLU A 58 -19.83 1.27 6.64
N ARG A 59 -20.93 1.49 5.92
CA ARG A 59 -20.91 2.01 4.55
C ARG A 59 -20.24 3.39 4.48
N ILE A 60 -19.26 3.50 3.59
CA ILE A 60 -18.50 4.73 3.35
C ILE A 60 -19.15 5.46 2.17
N TYR A 61 -19.43 6.75 2.36
CA TYR A 61 -19.95 7.63 1.31
C TYR A 61 -18.93 8.67 0.84
N ASP A 62 -17.88 8.88 1.65
CA ASP A 62 -16.80 9.80 1.38
C ASP A 62 -15.99 9.38 0.13
N ARG A 63 -15.75 10.35 -0.75
CA ARG A 63 -15.02 10.21 -2.00
C ARG A 63 -14.16 11.44 -2.22
N GLY A 64 -12.99 11.24 -2.81
CA GLY A 64 -12.06 12.31 -3.14
C GLY A 64 -10.74 12.15 -2.40
N GLU A 65 -10.05 13.27 -2.22
CA GLU A 65 -8.79 13.35 -1.50
C GLU A 65 -8.94 12.89 -0.05
N LEU A 66 -7.88 12.27 0.47
CA LEU A 66 -7.82 11.79 1.83
C LEU A 66 -6.90 12.70 2.63
N VAL A 67 -7.51 13.62 3.37
CA VAL A 67 -6.80 14.65 4.15
C VAL A 67 -6.19 14.08 5.44
N TYR A 68 -6.92 13.18 6.13
CA TYR A 68 -6.52 12.64 7.44
C TYR A 68 -6.32 11.12 7.40
N PRO A 69 -5.13 10.62 7.01
CA PRO A 69 -4.80 9.20 7.04
C PRO A 69 -4.52 8.66 8.44
N ASP A 70 -4.87 7.40 8.64
CA ASP A 70 -4.42 6.56 9.75
C ASP A 70 -3.12 5.83 9.35
N VAL A 71 -2.99 5.49 8.06
CA VAL A 71 -1.84 4.80 7.49
C VAL A 71 -1.36 5.53 6.24
N ILE A 72 -0.05 5.74 6.13
CA ILE A 72 0.61 6.26 4.93
C ILE A 72 1.60 5.22 4.41
N MET A 73 1.49 4.88 3.13
CA MET A 73 2.41 3.95 2.47
C MET A 73 3.18 4.70 1.38
N ILE A 74 4.50 4.73 1.49
CA ILE A 74 5.41 5.40 0.57
C ILE A 74 6.14 4.36 -0.27
N PHE A 75 5.79 4.28 -1.55
CA PHE A 75 6.27 3.22 -2.45
C PHE A 75 7.64 3.52 -3.05
N HIS A 76 8.13 4.76 -2.94
CA HIS A 76 9.41 5.16 -3.53
C HIS A 76 10.09 6.29 -2.73
N PRO A 77 11.41 6.23 -2.46
CA PRO A 77 12.15 7.23 -1.69
C PRO A 77 11.99 8.67 -2.19
N GLN A 78 11.91 8.88 -3.51
CA GLN A 78 11.72 10.21 -4.12
C GLN A 78 10.44 10.94 -3.69
N VAL A 79 9.45 10.23 -3.16
CA VAL A 79 8.28 10.88 -2.55
C VAL A 79 8.72 11.80 -1.40
N ILE A 80 9.72 11.37 -0.63
CA ILE A 80 10.29 12.11 0.49
C ILE A 80 11.42 13.02 -0.01
N THR A 81 12.44 12.45 -0.65
CA THR A 81 13.68 13.18 -0.96
C THR A 81 13.53 14.25 -2.03
N MET A 82 12.54 14.13 -2.92
CA MET A 82 12.24 15.10 -3.97
C MET A 82 10.86 15.73 -3.81
N GLN A 83 10.18 15.49 -2.69
CA GLN A 83 8.79 15.94 -2.45
C GLN A 83 7.83 15.59 -3.60
N LYS A 84 8.02 14.43 -4.23
CA LYS A 84 7.16 13.94 -5.31
C LYS A 84 5.86 13.34 -4.78
N SER A 85 5.06 14.15 -4.11
CA SER A 85 3.72 13.84 -3.60
C SER A 85 2.82 15.04 -3.80
N TYR A 86 1.54 14.80 -4.02
CA TYR A 86 0.55 15.88 -4.07
C TYR A 86 0.25 16.44 -2.68
N THR A 87 0.55 15.67 -1.63
CA THR A 87 0.44 16.06 -0.23
C THR A 87 1.83 16.10 0.42
N ALA A 88 2.50 17.25 0.29
CA ALA A 88 3.81 17.51 0.91
C ALA A 88 3.67 18.41 2.17
N PRO A 89 4.36 18.11 3.29
CA PRO A 89 5.24 16.95 3.52
C PRO A 89 4.44 15.63 3.48
N PHE A 90 5.12 14.52 3.17
CA PHE A 90 4.45 13.24 2.88
C PHE A 90 3.55 12.73 4.01
N TYR A 91 3.79 13.15 5.26
CA TYR A 91 3.01 12.82 6.45
C TYR A 91 1.92 13.83 6.80
N ASP A 92 1.65 14.83 5.95
CA ASP A 92 0.66 15.86 6.26
C ASP A 92 -0.73 15.24 6.53
N GLY A 93 -1.37 15.71 7.60
CA GLY A 93 -2.64 15.19 8.11
C GLY A 93 -2.60 13.80 8.77
N ILE A 94 -1.43 13.15 8.92
CA ILE A 94 -1.34 11.89 9.68
C ILE A 94 -1.93 12.07 11.08
N LYS A 95 -2.80 11.15 11.47
CA LYS A 95 -3.42 11.17 12.80
C LYS A 95 -2.46 10.66 13.87
N GLU A 96 -2.76 11.01 15.12
CA GLU A 96 -2.11 10.42 16.28
C GLU A 96 -2.27 8.90 16.29
N ASN A 97 -1.24 8.19 16.77
CA ASN A 97 -1.14 6.73 16.70
C ASN A 97 -1.23 6.19 15.26
N GLY A 98 -0.79 6.97 14.29
CA GLY A 98 -0.75 6.57 12.88
C GLY A 98 0.40 5.62 12.56
N LEU A 99 0.43 5.17 11.31
CA LEU A 99 1.48 4.32 10.77
C LEU A 99 2.03 4.88 9.46
N VAL A 100 3.35 4.90 9.32
CA VAL A 100 4.04 5.18 8.06
C VAL A 100 4.85 3.94 7.66
N ILE A 101 4.67 3.47 6.43
CA ILE A 101 5.45 2.38 5.83
C ILE A 101 6.21 2.93 4.63
N ILE A 102 7.54 2.90 4.65
CA ILE A 102 8.39 3.47 3.61
C ILE A 102 9.17 2.35 2.92
N ASN A 103 9.06 2.29 1.59
CA ASN A 103 9.86 1.38 0.79
C ASN A 103 11.30 1.91 0.66
N THR A 104 12.13 1.58 1.64
CA THR A 104 13.54 2.00 1.74
C THR A 104 14.28 1.12 2.75
N THR A 105 15.60 1.02 2.60
CA THR A 105 16.52 0.53 3.65
C THR A 105 17.07 1.68 4.50
N ASP A 106 17.09 2.88 3.95
CA ASP A 106 17.78 4.03 4.52
C ASP A 106 16.84 4.85 5.38
N ASP A 107 17.38 5.53 6.40
CA ASP A 107 16.64 6.58 7.09
C ASP A 107 16.60 7.84 6.21
N LEU A 108 15.41 8.16 5.72
CA LEU A 108 15.17 9.30 4.83
C LEU A 108 14.61 10.52 5.56
N LEU A 109 14.34 10.38 6.86
CA LEU A 109 13.67 11.39 7.66
C LEU A 109 14.69 12.33 8.30
N SER A 110 14.38 13.62 8.33
CA SER A 110 15.15 14.59 9.10
C SER A 110 14.85 14.47 10.60
N ASP A 111 15.69 15.09 11.44
CA ASP A 111 15.45 15.17 12.88
C ASP A 111 14.09 15.84 13.21
N GLU A 112 13.66 16.80 12.38
CA GLU A 112 12.37 17.46 12.52
C GLU A 112 11.20 16.52 12.19
N ASP A 113 11.33 15.72 11.12
CA ASP A 113 10.33 14.71 10.75
C ASP A 113 10.19 13.65 11.86
N HIS A 114 11.31 13.14 12.36
CA HIS A 114 11.35 12.19 13.48
C HIS A 114 10.66 12.76 14.71
N LYS A 115 10.98 14.01 15.08
CA LYS A 115 10.35 14.69 16.21
C LYS A 115 8.84 14.81 16.00
N ARG A 116 8.41 15.27 14.83
CA ARG A 116 6.99 15.48 14.52
C ARG A 116 6.18 14.18 14.57
N LEU A 117 6.70 13.10 13.99
CA LEU A 117 6.05 11.79 14.00
C LEU A 117 6.02 11.20 15.41
N LYS A 118 7.09 11.35 16.18
CA LYS A 118 7.16 10.92 17.58
C LYS A 118 6.17 11.66 18.46
N ASP A 119 6.03 12.97 18.31
CA ASP A 119 5.08 13.80 19.08
C ASP A 119 3.62 13.36 18.84
N LEU A 120 3.32 12.78 17.67
CA LEU A 120 2.01 12.20 17.33
C LEU A 120 1.90 10.70 17.65
N ASN A 121 2.92 10.10 18.27
CA ASN A 121 3.02 8.66 18.48
C ASN A 121 2.85 7.84 17.18
N VAL A 122 3.36 8.34 16.05
CA VAL A 122 3.29 7.66 14.76
C VAL A 122 4.43 6.65 14.65
N ALA A 123 4.08 5.41 14.36
CA ALA A 123 5.07 4.36 14.11
C ALA A 123 5.59 4.43 12.67
N VAL A 124 6.89 4.24 12.47
CA VAL A 124 7.54 4.27 11.15
C VAL A 124 8.25 2.95 10.89
N LEU A 125 7.87 2.29 9.80
CA LEU A 125 8.56 1.11 9.28
C LEU A 125 9.27 1.44 7.96
N ASN A 126 10.59 1.30 7.94
CA ASN A 126 11.37 1.17 6.71
C ASN A 126 11.38 -0.30 6.28
N HIS A 127 10.85 -0.59 5.08
CA HIS A 127 10.70 -1.94 4.55
C HIS A 127 11.27 -2.04 3.14
N ASP A 128 12.28 -2.89 2.92
CA ASP A 128 12.86 -3.12 1.59
C ASP A 128 11.95 -4.02 0.72
N ALA A 129 10.80 -3.46 0.33
CA ALA A 129 9.77 -4.15 -0.43
C ALA A 129 10.25 -4.47 -1.85
N THR A 130 11.10 -3.63 -2.43
CA THR A 130 11.64 -3.83 -3.78
C THR A 130 12.57 -5.03 -3.83
N LYS A 131 13.52 -5.16 -2.88
CA LYS A 131 14.39 -6.33 -2.80
C LYS A 131 13.59 -7.60 -2.57
N LEU A 132 12.62 -7.57 -1.66
CA LEU A 132 11.76 -8.72 -1.39
C LEU A 132 10.99 -9.17 -2.64
N ALA A 133 10.47 -8.21 -3.42
CA ALA A 133 9.78 -8.47 -4.68
C ALA A 133 10.69 -9.06 -5.76
N LEU A 134 11.96 -8.62 -5.83
CA LEU A 134 12.96 -9.21 -6.71
C LEU A 134 13.34 -10.64 -6.30
N GLU A 135 13.53 -10.88 -5.01
CA GLU A 135 13.95 -12.17 -4.48
C GLU A 135 12.85 -13.24 -4.61
N ILE A 136 11.59 -12.89 -4.28
CA ILE A 136 10.47 -13.83 -4.23
C ILE A 136 9.63 -13.74 -5.51
N GLY A 137 9.14 -12.53 -5.80
CA GLY A 137 8.32 -12.25 -6.98
C GLY A 137 9.09 -12.36 -8.30
N LYS A 138 10.43 -12.28 -8.29
CA LYS A 138 11.29 -12.26 -9.50
C LYS A 138 11.07 -11.04 -10.39
N THR A 139 10.45 -9.98 -9.86
CA THR A 139 10.18 -8.74 -10.59
C THR A 139 9.90 -7.59 -9.65
N GLU A 140 10.47 -6.41 -9.93
CA GLU A 140 10.17 -5.15 -9.20
C GLU A 140 8.69 -4.75 -9.31
N LEU A 141 7.98 -5.26 -10.32
CA LEU A 141 6.54 -5.03 -10.48
C LEU A 141 5.71 -5.64 -9.33
N SER A 142 6.30 -6.52 -8.52
CA SER A 142 5.68 -7.10 -7.32
C SER A 142 5.98 -6.30 -6.04
N THR A 143 6.68 -5.15 -6.12
CA THR A 143 6.94 -4.28 -4.96
C THR A 143 5.64 -3.87 -4.26
N ASN A 144 4.59 -3.60 -5.04
CA ASN A 144 3.28 -3.29 -4.48
C ASN A 144 2.68 -4.45 -3.66
N MET A 145 2.96 -5.70 -4.04
CA MET A 145 2.52 -6.89 -3.32
C MET A 145 3.23 -6.99 -1.96
N ALA A 146 4.54 -6.74 -1.93
CA ALA A 146 5.28 -6.65 -0.68
C ALA A 146 4.71 -5.52 0.20
N MET A 147 4.51 -4.32 -0.33
CA MET A 147 3.94 -3.21 0.46
C MET A 147 2.53 -3.52 1.02
N ILE A 148 1.66 -4.18 0.25
CA ILE A 148 0.35 -4.64 0.73
C ILE A 148 0.51 -5.66 1.88
N GLY A 149 1.44 -6.60 1.73
CA GLY A 149 1.77 -7.59 2.75
C GLY A 149 2.20 -6.92 4.05
N ALA A 150 3.10 -5.94 3.99
CA ALA A 150 3.55 -5.19 5.16
C ALA A 150 2.39 -4.47 5.86
N CYS A 151 1.55 -3.76 5.09
CA CYS A 151 0.39 -3.06 5.62
C CYS A 151 -0.59 -4.02 6.31
N ALA A 152 -0.96 -5.12 5.66
CA ALA A 152 -1.85 -6.12 6.25
C ALA A 152 -1.22 -6.82 7.47
N GLY A 153 0.11 -7.03 7.46
CA GLY A 153 0.86 -7.63 8.55
C GLY A 153 0.81 -6.81 9.84
N ILE A 154 0.93 -5.49 9.73
CA ILE A 154 0.90 -4.59 10.89
C ILE A 154 -0.53 -4.29 11.32
N THR A 155 -1.36 -3.87 10.38
CA THR A 155 -2.70 -3.32 10.69
C THR A 155 -3.74 -4.39 10.93
N LYS A 156 -3.51 -5.61 10.42
CA LYS A 156 -4.52 -6.69 10.34
C LYS A 156 -5.83 -6.26 9.68
N ILE A 157 -5.82 -5.18 8.88
CA ILE A 157 -7.03 -4.59 8.31
C ILE A 157 -7.73 -5.54 7.32
N VAL A 158 -6.97 -6.44 6.68
CA VAL A 158 -7.46 -7.49 5.78
C VAL A 158 -6.72 -8.79 6.03
N THR A 159 -7.40 -9.92 5.79
CA THR A 159 -6.83 -11.27 5.95
C THR A 159 -6.02 -11.69 4.72
N LEU A 160 -5.03 -12.57 4.91
CA LEU A 160 -4.29 -13.21 3.79
C LEU A 160 -5.23 -13.96 2.84
N LYS A 161 -6.29 -14.59 3.38
CA LYS A 161 -7.31 -15.28 2.58
C LYS A 161 -8.07 -14.31 1.67
N ALA A 162 -8.45 -13.14 2.18
CA ALA A 162 -9.12 -12.12 1.39
C ALA A 162 -8.19 -11.52 0.33
N LEU A 163 -6.92 -11.29 0.65
CA LEU A 163 -5.91 -10.84 -0.30
C LEU A 163 -5.71 -11.84 -1.45
N ASP A 164 -5.60 -13.14 -1.15
CA ASP A 164 -5.56 -14.20 -2.16
C ASP A 164 -6.77 -14.15 -3.09
N GLY A 165 -7.96 -14.02 -2.52
CA GLY A 165 -9.19 -13.86 -3.29
C GLY A 165 -9.17 -12.61 -4.18
N ALA A 166 -8.68 -11.47 -3.68
CA ALA A 166 -8.62 -10.22 -4.43
C ALA A 166 -7.63 -10.29 -5.61
N ILE A 167 -6.47 -10.92 -5.40
CA ILE A 167 -5.45 -11.14 -6.42
C ILE A 167 -5.95 -12.10 -7.49
N LYS A 168 -6.60 -13.18 -7.07
CA LYS A 168 -7.28 -14.10 -7.98
C LYS A 168 -8.34 -13.39 -8.79
N ASP A 169 -9.16 -12.50 -8.24
CA ASP A 169 -10.14 -11.78 -9.07
C ASP A 169 -9.48 -10.83 -10.07
N ARG A 170 -8.46 -10.07 -9.64
CA ARG A 170 -7.77 -9.10 -10.50
C ARG A 170 -7.05 -9.76 -11.68
N PHE A 171 -6.20 -10.74 -11.40
CA PHE A 171 -5.39 -11.39 -12.44
C PHE A 171 -6.11 -12.59 -13.06
N GLY A 172 -7.12 -13.14 -12.36
CA GLY A 172 -8.01 -14.23 -12.78
C GLY A 172 -9.03 -13.85 -13.83
N LYS A 173 -9.59 -12.64 -13.78
CA LYS A 173 -10.59 -12.15 -14.74
C LYS A 173 -10.02 -10.97 -15.55
N LYS A 174 -10.70 -10.56 -16.62
CA LYS A 174 -10.36 -9.35 -17.39
C LYS A 174 -10.77 -8.09 -16.59
N TYR A 175 -10.21 -7.88 -15.40
CA TYR A 175 -10.46 -6.66 -14.63
C TYR A 175 -9.27 -5.70 -14.75
N VAL A 176 -9.56 -4.44 -15.05
CA VAL A 176 -8.58 -3.38 -15.22
C VAL A 176 -8.92 -2.26 -14.24
N ALA A 177 -8.03 -1.96 -13.29
CA ALA A 177 -8.28 -0.90 -12.30
C ALA A 177 -8.16 0.51 -12.87
N SER A 178 -7.32 0.68 -13.90
CA SER A 178 -7.21 1.89 -14.72
C SER A 178 -6.49 1.56 -16.02
N GLY A 179 -6.67 2.38 -17.07
CA GLY A 179 -6.03 2.16 -18.38
C GLY A 179 -4.51 1.98 -18.30
N GLY A 180 -3.83 2.74 -17.43
CA GLY A 180 -2.38 2.60 -17.22
C GLY A 180 -1.97 1.32 -16.50
N THR A 181 -2.80 0.79 -15.60
CA THR A 181 -2.52 -0.50 -14.94
C THR A 181 -2.65 -1.68 -15.89
N ALA A 182 -3.49 -1.59 -16.93
CA ALA A 182 -3.66 -2.68 -17.89
C ALA A 182 -2.36 -3.07 -18.60
N THR A 183 -1.59 -2.07 -19.06
CA THR A 183 -0.32 -2.30 -19.76
C THR A 183 0.71 -2.98 -18.85
N LEU A 184 0.77 -2.56 -17.58
CA LEU A 184 1.66 -3.17 -16.60
C LEU A 184 1.20 -4.58 -16.24
N ASP A 185 -0.11 -4.80 -16.07
CA ASP A 185 -0.69 -6.12 -15.81
C ASP A 185 -0.38 -7.08 -16.96
N GLU A 186 -0.39 -6.63 -18.22
CA GLU A 186 0.06 -7.42 -19.38
C GLU A 186 1.57 -7.70 -19.38
N ALA A 187 2.39 -6.69 -19.06
CA ALA A 187 3.84 -6.87 -18.96
C ALA A 187 4.21 -7.90 -17.88
N ILE A 188 3.53 -7.85 -16.74
CA ILE A 188 3.67 -8.85 -15.65
C ILE A 188 3.25 -10.22 -16.16
N LYS A 189 2.07 -10.36 -16.80
CA LYS A 189 1.60 -11.65 -17.33
C LYS A 189 2.60 -12.27 -18.31
N LYS A 190 3.25 -11.47 -19.16
CA LYS A 190 4.28 -11.95 -20.10
C LYS A 190 5.55 -12.46 -19.43
N LYS A 191 5.87 -12.00 -18.21
CA LYS A 191 7.03 -12.48 -17.44
C LYS A 191 6.85 -13.89 -16.88
N TYR A 192 5.63 -14.42 -16.81
CA TYR A 192 5.35 -15.76 -16.31
C TYR A 192 4.78 -16.65 -17.40
N ALA A 193 5.33 -17.86 -17.53
CA ALA A 193 4.87 -18.85 -18.50
C ALA A 193 3.42 -19.31 -18.23
N LYS A 194 2.99 -19.29 -16.96
CA LYS A 194 1.63 -19.65 -16.53
C LYS A 194 1.10 -18.64 -15.53
N LYS A 195 -0.18 -18.32 -15.65
CA LYS A 195 -0.90 -17.42 -14.76
C LYS A 195 -0.90 -17.87 -13.30
N GLU A 196 -0.90 -19.17 -13.04
CA GLU A 196 -0.79 -19.73 -11.68
C GLU A 196 0.54 -19.38 -11.02
N MET A 197 1.64 -19.33 -11.79
CA MET A 197 2.96 -18.93 -11.27
C MET A 197 2.97 -17.46 -10.86
N LEU A 198 2.32 -16.59 -11.63
CA LEU A 198 2.15 -15.18 -11.27
C LEU A 198 1.36 -15.02 -9.98
N LEU A 199 0.20 -15.69 -9.89
CA LEU A 199 -0.65 -15.63 -8.69
C LEU A 199 0.11 -16.12 -7.46
N LYS A 200 0.81 -17.24 -7.58
CA LYS A 200 1.65 -17.80 -6.53
C LYS A 200 2.77 -16.85 -6.13
N ALA A 201 3.56 -16.33 -7.08
CA ALA A 201 4.67 -15.42 -6.79
C ALA A 201 4.22 -14.14 -6.09
N ASN A 202 3.07 -13.57 -6.48
CA ASN A 202 2.50 -12.41 -5.80
C ASN A 202 2.03 -12.74 -4.37
N MET A 203 1.38 -13.90 -4.19
CA MET A 203 0.95 -14.34 -2.86
C MET A 203 2.11 -14.71 -1.94
N ASP A 204 3.16 -15.35 -2.45
CA ASP A 204 4.37 -15.68 -1.71
C ASP A 204 5.07 -14.38 -1.26
N THR A 205 5.15 -13.37 -2.14
CA THR A 205 5.68 -12.04 -1.81
C THR A 205 4.87 -11.36 -0.69
N ILE A 206 3.54 -11.38 -0.79
CA ILE A 206 2.64 -10.83 0.25
C ILE A 206 2.84 -11.54 1.57
N THR A 207 2.84 -12.87 1.54
CA THR A 207 2.91 -13.69 2.75
C THR A 207 4.22 -13.43 3.48
N LYS A 208 5.34 -13.39 2.74
CA LYS A 208 6.63 -13.12 3.37
C LYS A 208 6.72 -11.72 3.97
N SER A 209 6.23 -10.71 3.26
CA SER A 209 6.20 -9.35 3.80
C SER A 209 5.27 -9.22 5.01
N TYR A 210 4.11 -9.90 4.97
CA TYR A 210 3.16 -9.96 6.07
C TYR A 210 3.81 -10.55 7.33
N GLU A 211 4.56 -11.65 7.22
CA GLU A 211 5.29 -12.25 8.34
C GLU A 211 6.29 -11.27 8.94
N ILE A 212 7.18 -10.70 8.11
CA ILE A 212 8.21 -9.75 8.54
C ILE A 212 7.58 -8.55 9.28
N ALA A 213 6.51 -8.01 8.71
CA ALA A 213 5.85 -6.84 9.27
C ALA A 213 5.03 -7.16 10.53
N THR A 214 4.52 -8.39 10.66
CA THR A 214 3.89 -8.89 11.88
C THR A 214 4.91 -9.00 13.02
N GLU A 215 6.06 -9.63 12.76
CA GLU A 215 7.14 -9.75 13.76
C GLU A 215 7.70 -8.38 14.19
N TRP A 216 7.73 -7.42 13.27
CA TRP A 216 8.07 -6.04 13.60
C TRP A 216 7.01 -5.42 14.51
N ALA A 217 5.73 -5.53 14.14
CA ALA A 217 4.61 -4.96 14.90
C ALA A 217 4.52 -5.51 16.33
N GLU A 218 4.79 -6.80 16.55
CA GLU A 218 4.80 -7.44 17.87
C GLU A 218 5.87 -6.86 18.82
N LYS A 219 6.90 -6.20 18.27
CA LYS A 219 7.97 -5.54 19.05
C LYS A 219 7.70 -4.06 19.30
N GLN A 220 6.59 -3.53 18.77
CA GLN A 220 6.19 -2.14 18.90
C GLN A 220 4.96 -2.02 19.81
N ASP A 221 4.82 -0.89 20.50
CA ASP A 221 3.61 -0.56 21.25
C ASP A 221 2.63 0.21 20.34
N LEU A 222 1.92 -0.53 19.47
CA LEU A 222 1.05 0.04 18.44
C LEU A 222 -0.39 0.22 18.93
N ASN A 223 -0.89 1.45 18.84
CA ASN A 223 -2.28 1.80 19.17
C ASN A 223 -3.08 2.22 17.93
N LEU A 224 -2.98 1.44 16.85
CA LEU A 224 -3.63 1.74 15.58
C LEU A 224 -5.17 1.63 15.66
N VAL A 225 -5.87 2.35 14.78
CA VAL A 225 -7.32 2.21 14.62
C VAL A 225 -7.70 0.78 14.20
N THR A 226 -8.74 0.22 14.82
CA THR A 226 -9.24 -1.14 14.54
C THR A 226 -10.61 -1.08 13.87
N VAL A 227 -10.89 -1.92 12.88
CA VAL A 227 -12.11 -1.87 12.04
C VAL A 227 -12.81 -3.22 11.99
#